data_AF-A0A9D0TDQ2-F1
#
_entry.id   AF-A0A9D0TDQ2-F1
#
_cell.length_a   1.000
_cell.length_b   1.000
_cell.length_c   1.000
_cell.angle_alpha   90.00
_cell.angle_beta   90.00
_cell.angle_gamma   90.00
#
_symmetry.space_group_name_H-M   'P 1'
#
loop_
_entity.id
_entity.type
_entity.pdbx_description
1 polymer ?
#
loop_
_entity_poly.entity_id
_entity_poly.type
_entity_poly.pdbx_seq_one_letter_code
_entity_poly.pdbx_strand_id
1 'polypeptide(L)'
;MTHPTDNIHTHGQAGDTGYYAVDAQRVILLFETFQMRPSHFAASGQSGAQGIYYAARDIIKGRTRNRWGHHTPRALKSFCHFTQSENGTLVPWRELVEHRSFYDGKEGAGRRTGNLLQTEQRLRLDHEAMTAARWQGGLSQEQLAEKAALPLRFFELLETGDWGSVTGSTARSIAEALGVAEETLFTHLPEPAQPEADDTPEAPQAAIPATSQGKRNTLPMKKWLQTSVAGVLLWGGYQFYASSRQPAASNPQAGTAQQTAPAPDSGPESGPRRNAASGSALLTGCWNWSNGAHIVIDAEGIARNGPFSGTWKTADGTGKNYTITWPSFIDTLTLSADGSTLSGTNNFGIPVSATRKSGNVPGVTGSWLWNTGITVTIRSDASINGGAFSGTWSSANNKWIFEWPLVDTISLAADGDSLSWRNQFGAATAKRDAGCTDG
;
A
#
# COMPACT_ATOMS: atom_id res chain seq x y z
N MET A 1 8.27 -16.84 12.46
CA MET A 1 8.13 -15.64 11.63
C MET A 1 9.49 -14.98 11.57
N THR A 2 10.28 -15.31 10.56
CA THR A 2 11.54 -14.61 10.26
C THR A 2 11.16 -13.29 9.63
N HIS A 3 11.71 -12.19 10.15
CA HIS A 3 11.57 -10.87 9.52
C HIS A 3 11.92 -10.97 8.03
N PRO A 4 11.22 -10.26 7.13
CA PRO A 4 11.67 -10.14 5.74
C PRO A 4 13.09 -9.59 5.83
N THR A 5 14.08 -10.37 5.41
CA THR A 5 15.42 -9.85 5.19
C THR A 5 15.26 -8.67 4.25
N ASP A 6 15.58 -7.47 4.74
CA ASP A 6 15.74 -6.29 3.90
C ASP A 6 16.45 -6.72 2.62
N ASN A 7 15.83 -6.49 1.46
CA ASN A 7 16.42 -6.85 0.18
C ASN A 7 17.72 -6.05 -0.02
N ILE A 8 18.85 -6.62 0.42
CA ILE A 8 20.20 -6.03 0.43
C ILE A 8 20.68 -5.64 -0.99
N HIS A 9 20.01 -6.07 -2.04
CA HIS A 9 20.41 -5.83 -3.43
C HIS A 9 20.17 -4.42 -4.00
N THR A 10 19.71 -3.43 -3.21
CA THR A 10 19.49 -2.06 -3.73
C THR A 10 20.49 -1.00 -3.27
N HIS A 11 21.46 -1.32 -2.40
CA HIS A 11 22.45 -0.33 -1.92
C HIS A 11 23.70 -0.24 -2.80
N GLY A 12 23.52 0.10 -4.08
CA GLY A 12 24.61 0.63 -4.91
C GLY A 12 24.78 2.13 -4.65
N GLN A 13 25.76 2.54 -3.83
CA GLN A 13 26.03 3.95 -3.52
C GLN A 13 26.59 4.78 -4.70
N ALA A 14 27.02 4.13 -5.79
CA ALA A 14 27.46 4.81 -7.01
C ALA A 14 26.33 4.75 -8.08
N GLY A 15 25.62 5.87 -8.28
CA GLY A 15 24.63 6.00 -9.35
C GLY A 15 23.31 6.68 -8.98
N ASP A 16 23.12 7.14 -7.74
CA ASP A 16 21.86 7.76 -7.31
C ASP A 16 21.67 9.22 -7.77
N THR A 17 22.64 9.80 -8.48
CA THR A 17 22.57 11.15 -9.04
C THR A 17 22.61 11.13 -10.56
N GLY A 18 21.77 11.96 -11.19
CA GLY A 18 21.68 12.08 -12.63
C GLY A 18 20.30 11.77 -13.20
N TYR A 19 20.23 11.79 -14.52
CA TYR A 19 19.06 11.38 -15.30
C TYR A 19 19.47 10.21 -16.18
N TYR A 20 18.58 9.22 -16.27
CA TYR A 20 18.77 8.03 -17.07
C TYR A 20 17.92 8.08 -18.33
N ALA A 21 18.42 7.47 -19.40
CA ALA A 21 17.66 7.23 -20.62
C ALA A 21 16.73 6.04 -20.35
N VAL A 22 15.44 6.31 -20.28
CA VAL A 22 14.43 5.30 -19.94
C VAL A 22 13.75 4.80 -21.21
N ASP A 23 13.72 3.48 -21.38
CA ASP A 23 13.02 2.84 -22.48
C ASP A 23 11.51 2.88 -22.24
N ALA A 24 10.80 3.64 -23.08
CA ALA A 24 9.37 3.83 -22.99
C ALA A 24 8.59 2.52 -23.19
N GLN A 25 9.07 1.60 -24.02
CA GLN A 25 8.39 0.33 -24.30
C GLN A 25 8.38 -0.55 -23.06
N ARG A 26 9.53 -0.66 -22.37
CA ARG A 26 9.63 -1.40 -21.10
C ARG A 26 8.75 -0.83 -20.00
N VAL A 27 8.64 0.49 -19.91
CA VAL A 27 7.75 1.14 -18.93
C VAL A 27 6.29 0.74 -19.17
N ILE A 28 5.83 0.78 -20.44
CA ILE A 28 4.45 0.40 -20.76
C ILE A 28 4.22 -1.10 -20.58
N LEU A 29 5.18 -1.95 -20.98
CA LEU A 29 5.10 -3.39 -20.78
C LEU A 29 4.96 -3.75 -19.29
N LEU A 30 5.78 -3.17 -18.40
CA LEU A 30 5.63 -3.39 -16.96
C LEU A 30 4.31 -2.84 -16.43
N PHE A 31 3.90 -1.66 -16.88
CA PHE A 31 2.64 -1.05 -16.47
C PHE A 31 1.45 -1.98 -16.75
N GLU A 32 1.41 -2.58 -17.94
CA GLU A 32 0.35 -3.51 -18.36
C GLU A 32 0.45 -4.86 -17.62
N THR A 33 1.65 -5.44 -17.55
CA THR A 33 1.91 -6.74 -16.91
C THR A 33 1.53 -6.74 -15.43
N PHE A 34 1.86 -5.67 -14.71
CA PHE A 34 1.52 -5.51 -13.30
C PHE A 34 0.14 -4.87 -13.08
N GLN A 35 -0.64 -4.69 -14.16
CA GLN A 35 -2.00 -4.12 -14.11
C GLN A 35 -2.07 -2.81 -13.32
N MET A 36 -1.03 -1.99 -13.46
CA MET A 36 -0.94 -0.71 -12.78
C MET A 36 -2.05 0.21 -13.29
N ARG A 37 -2.48 1.15 -12.45
CA ARG A 37 -3.47 2.16 -12.81
C ARG A 37 -2.90 3.56 -12.62
N PRO A 38 -3.09 4.49 -13.57
CA PRO A 38 -2.50 5.82 -13.43
C PRO A 38 -3.09 6.59 -12.24
N SER A 39 -4.33 6.27 -11.85
CA SER A 39 -4.99 6.81 -10.66
C SER A 39 -4.29 6.42 -9.36
N HIS A 40 -3.64 5.25 -9.29
CA HIS A 40 -2.93 4.82 -8.08
C HIS A 40 -1.68 5.68 -7.83
N PHE A 41 -0.98 6.10 -8.90
CA PHE A 41 0.18 6.98 -8.77
C PHE A 41 -0.19 8.36 -8.21
N ALA A 42 -1.34 8.88 -8.63
CA ALA A 42 -1.85 10.17 -8.16
C ALA A 42 -2.28 10.08 -6.68
N ALA A 43 -3.01 9.02 -6.32
CA ALA A 43 -3.52 8.81 -4.96
C ALA A 43 -2.39 8.61 -3.93
N SER A 44 -1.29 7.98 -4.32
CA SER A 44 -0.15 7.73 -3.43
C SER A 44 0.78 8.94 -3.25
N GLY A 45 0.52 10.06 -3.92
CA GLY A 45 1.41 11.24 -3.93
C GLY A 45 2.76 10.99 -4.62
N GLN A 46 2.92 9.89 -5.36
CA GLN A 46 4.16 9.49 -6.00
C GLN A 46 4.25 10.11 -7.40
N SER A 47 4.42 11.44 -7.45
CA SER A 47 4.47 12.21 -8.70
C SER A 47 5.54 11.72 -9.68
N GLY A 48 6.62 11.11 -9.18
CA GLY A 48 7.67 10.50 -9.99
C GLY A 48 7.17 9.33 -10.85
N ALA A 49 6.42 8.38 -10.26
CA ALA A 49 5.85 7.24 -10.97
C ALA A 49 4.87 7.68 -12.07
N GLN A 50 4.01 8.65 -11.74
CA GLN A 50 3.07 9.24 -12.68
C GLN A 50 3.80 9.88 -13.88
N GLY A 51 4.87 10.63 -13.61
CA GLY A 51 5.68 11.29 -14.64
C GLY A 51 6.31 10.29 -15.61
N ILE A 52 6.84 9.16 -15.11
CA ILE A 52 7.43 8.09 -15.93
C ILE A 52 6.41 7.50 -16.91
N TYR A 53 5.25 7.11 -16.39
CA TYR A 53 4.20 6.51 -17.22
C TYR A 53 3.74 7.45 -18.34
N TYR A 54 3.45 8.71 -18.01
CA TYR A 54 2.96 9.65 -19.04
C TYR A 54 4.04 10.03 -20.04
N ALA A 55 5.30 10.17 -19.62
CA ALA A 55 6.42 10.39 -20.53
C ALA A 55 6.56 9.21 -21.52
N ALA A 56 6.57 7.97 -21.03
CA ALA A 56 6.63 6.78 -21.88
C ALA A 56 5.46 6.72 -22.87
N ARG A 57 4.24 6.99 -22.40
CA ARG A 57 3.05 7.02 -23.26
C ARG A 57 3.14 8.08 -24.34
N ASP A 58 3.65 9.26 -24.03
CA ASP A 58 3.78 10.35 -25.00
C ASP A 58 4.88 10.05 -26.04
N ILE A 59 5.97 9.37 -25.63
CA ILE A 59 7.02 8.87 -26.55
C ILE A 59 6.42 7.85 -27.53
N ILE A 60 5.77 6.79 -27.02
CA ILE A 60 5.18 5.74 -27.87
C ILE A 60 4.12 6.29 -28.82
N LYS A 61 3.34 7.29 -28.39
CA LYS A 61 2.31 7.95 -29.22
C LYS A 61 2.87 9.01 -30.17
N GLY A 62 4.19 9.24 -30.19
CA GLY A 62 4.82 10.27 -31.02
C GLY A 62 4.39 11.70 -30.68
N ARG A 63 3.95 11.94 -29.43
CA ARG A 63 3.50 13.27 -28.95
C ARG A 63 4.66 14.16 -28.51
N THR A 64 5.84 13.58 -28.36
CA THR A 64 7.10 14.28 -28.09
C THR A 64 8.13 13.92 -29.15
N ARG A 65 9.15 14.77 -29.30
CA ARG A 65 10.32 14.49 -30.15
C ARG A 65 11.38 13.66 -29.43
N ASN A 66 11.24 13.49 -28.12
CA ASN A 66 12.15 12.66 -27.35
C ASN A 66 11.92 11.18 -27.71
N ARG A 67 13.01 10.44 -27.83
CA ARG A 67 13.05 8.99 -27.98
C ARG A 67 13.12 8.31 -26.62
N TRP A 68 13.66 8.99 -25.61
CA TRP A 68 13.88 8.44 -24.27
C TRP A 68 13.15 9.22 -23.19
N GLY A 69 12.73 8.52 -22.13
CA GLY A 69 12.29 9.18 -20.90
C GLY A 69 13.51 9.74 -20.15
N HIS A 70 13.36 10.90 -19.49
CA HIS A 70 14.42 11.54 -18.71
C HIS A 70 14.05 11.51 -17.22
N HIS A 71 14.47 10.47 -16.51
CA HIS A 71 14.04 10.28 -15.13
C HIS A 71 15.22 10.06 -14.17
N THR A 72 15.05 10.52 -12.94
CA THR A 72 16.00 10.29 -11.86
C THR A 72 15.79 8.91 -11.25
N PRO A 73 16.81 8.32 -10.60
CA PRO A 73 16.67 7.06 -9.86
C PRO A 73 15.51 7.07 -8.86
N ARG A 74 15.29 8.20 -8.17
CA ARG A 74 14.16 8.34 -7.23
C ARG A 74 12.81 8.16 -7.91
N ALA A 75 12.61 8.75 -9.09
CA ALA A 75 11.38 8.56 -9.84
C ALA A 75 11.23 7.11 -10.31
N LEU A 76 12.32 6.50 -10.80
CA LEU A 76 12.30 5.11 -11.29
C LEU A 76 12.01 4.11 -10.18
N LYS A 77 12.67 4.25 -9.02
CA LYS A 77 12.36 3.47 -7.80
C LYS A 77 10.91 3.64 -7.38
N SER A 78 10.38 4.87 -7.43
CA SER A 78 8.97 5.18 -7.13
C SER A 78 8.00 4.47 -8.07
N PHE A 79 8.30 4.39 -9.38
CA PHE A 79 7.51 3.62 -10.33
C PHE A 79 7.56 2.11 -10.05
N CYS A 80 8.76 1.56 -9.84
CA CYS A 80 8.95 0.13 -9.56
C CYS A 80 8.35 -0.32 -8.22
N HIS A 81 8.07 0.59 -7.28
CA HIS A 81 7.32 0.25 -6.07
C HIS A 81 5.90 -0.30 -6.38
N PHE A 82 5.34 0.04 -7.55
CA PHE A 82 4.04 -0.49 -7.98
C PHE A 82 4.13 -1.84 -8.69
N THR A 83 5.32 -2.41 -8.88
CA THR A 83 5.51 -3.77 -9.40
C THR A 83 5.59 -4.80 -8.26
N GLN A 84 5.09 -4.49 -7.06
CA GLN A 84 5.18 -5.39 -5.92
C GLN A 84 4.36 -6.65 -6.17
N SER A 85 5.02 -7.81 -6.10
CA SER A 85 4.35 -9.11 -6.14
C SER A 85 4.00 -9.62 -4.75
N GLU A 86 3.26 -10.74 -4.71
CA GLU A 86 2.81 -11.39 -3.47
C GLU A 86 3.95 -11.76 -2.51
N ASN A 87 5.14 -12.07 -3.05
CA ASN A 87 6.36 -12.34 -2.28
C ASN A 87 7.10 -11.05 -1.82
N GLY A 88 6.52 -9.87 -2.02
CA GLY A 88 7.10 -8.58 -1.61
C GLY A 88 8.28 -8.10 -2.45
N THR A 89 8.66 -8.81 -3.52
CA THR A 89 9.75 -8.40 -4.42
C THR A 89 9.29 -7.34 -5.41
N LEU A 90 10.24 -6.57 -5.96
CA LEU A 90 10.03 -5.48 -6.91
C LEU A 90 10.89 -5.71 -8.15
N VAL A 91 10.46 -5.24 -9.32
CA VAL A 91 11.32 -5.20 -10.50
C VAL A 91 12.45 -4.20 -10.24
N PRO A 92 13.73 -4.57 -10.44
CA PRO A 92 14.84 -3.65 -10.26
C PRO A 92 14.69 -2.44 -11.20
N TRP A 93 14.74 -1.22 -10.66
CA TRP A 93 14.47 -0.01 -11.45
C TRP A 93 15.42 0.19 -12.65
N ARG A 94 16.64 -0.34 -12.56
CA ARG A 94 17.62 -0.32 -13.67
C ARG A 94 17.15 -1.13 -14.87
N GLU A 95 16.21 -2.04 -14.70
CA GLU A 95 15.61 -2.78 -15.82
C GLU A 95 14.86 -1.86 -16.79
N LEU A 96 14.39 -0.70 -16.35
CA LEU A 96 13.75 0.31 -17.19
C LEU A 96 14.74 1.18 -17.99
N VAL A 97 16.03 1.12 -17.68
CA VAL A 97 17.05 1.95 -18.31
C VAL A 97 17.50 1.31 -19.63
N GLU A 98 17.69 2.17 -20.63
CA GLU A 98 18.12 1.77 -21.96
C GLU A 98 19.59 1.31 -21.98
N HIS A 99 19.89 0.39 -22.88
CA HIS A 99 21.24 -0.04 -23.16
C HIS A 99 22.08 1.09 -23.77
N ARG A 100 23.35 1.17 -23.36
CA ARG A 100 24.31 2.15 -23.89
C ARG A 100 24.44 2.15 -25.43
N SER A 101 24.23 1.01 -26.09
CA SER A 101 24.35 0.93 -27.56
C SER A 101 23.20 1.55 -28.34
N PHE A 102 22.02 1.66 -27.72
CA PHE A 102 20.82 2.19 -28.38
C PHE A 102 20.65 3.69 -28.16
N TYR A 103 21.30 4.24 -27.14
CA TYR A 103 21.30 5.67 -26.86
C TYR A 103 22.30 6.42 -27.75
N ASP A 104 21.79 7.30 -28.59
CA ASP A 104 22.58 8.06 -29.59
C ASP A 104 23.29 9.31 -29.02
N GLY A 105 23.18 9.57 -27.72
CA GLY A 105 23.80 10.73 -27.07
C GLY A 105 23.19 12.09 -27.42
N LYS A 106 22.15 12.14 -28.27
CA LYS A 106 21.58 13.42 -28.75
C LYS A 106 20.63 14.07 -27.75
N GLU A 107 19.99 13.26 -26.91
CA GLU A 107 19.04 13.73 -25.90
C GLU A 107 19.73 13.87 -24.55
N GLY A 108 19.79 15.07 -23.99
CA GLY A 108 20.39 15.32 -22.68
C GLY A 108 19.38 15.79 -21.63
N ALA A 109 19.79 15.78 -20.37
CA ALA A 109 18.96 16.26 -19.24
C ALA A 109 18.54 17.74 -19.35
N GLY A 110 19.13 18.51 -20.27
CA GLY A 110 18.71 19.86 -20.62
C GLY A 110 19.61 20.52 -21.66
N ARG A 111 19.05 21.47 -22.43
CA ARG A 111 19.81 22.27 -23.43
C ARG A 111 21.02 23.02 -22.86
N ARG A 112 21.05 23.25 -21.53
CA ARG A 112 22.11 24.02 -20.84
C ARG A 112 23.08 23.17 -20.05
N THR A 113 22.69 21.98 -19.60
CA THR A 113 23.53 21.17 -18.72
C THR A 113 24.52 20.31 -19.49
N GLY A 114 24.26 20.00 -20.77
CA GLY A 114 25.16 19.16 -21.58
C GLY A 114 25.34 17.73 -21.06
N ASN A 115 24.70 17.37 -19.95
CA ASN A 115 24.83 16.05 -19.34
C ASN A 115 24.09 15.03 -20.20
N LEU A 116 24.87 14.12 -20.76
CA LEU A 116 24.39 12.88 -21.36
C LEU A 116 23.55 12.12 -20.33
N LEU A 117 22.49 11.48 -20.82
CA LEU A 117 21.72 10.56 -20.00
C LEU A 117 22.57 9.34 -19.67
N GLN A 118 22.46 8.88 -18.44
CA GLN A 118 23.08 7.63 -18.02
C GLN A 118 22.32 6.45 -18.65
N THR A 119 23.07 5.40 -18.99
CA THR A 119 22.58 4.18 -19.63
C THR A 119 23.11 2.97 -18.87
N GLU A 120 22.59 1.79 -19.17
CA GLU A 120 23.05 0.52 -18.57
C GLU A 120 23.78 -0.36 -19.59
N GLN A 121 24.62 -1.25 -19.08
CA GLN A 121 25.07 -2.42 -19.85
C GLN A 121 24.05 -3.55 -19.65
N ARG A 122 23.56 -4.09 -20.76
CA ARG A 122 22.48 -5.06 -20.80
C ARG A 122 22.93 -6.28 -21.57
N LEU A 123 22.43 -7.42 -21.15
CA LEU A 123 22.71 -8.72 -21.75
C LEU A 123 21.42 -9.24 -22.38
N ARG A 124 21.52 -9.72 -23.61
CA ARG A 124 20.43 -10.39 -24.29
C ARG A 124 20.20 -11.74 -23.63
N LEU A 125 18.95 -11.98 -23.21
CA LEU A 125 18.54 -13.24 -22.61
C LEU A 125 18.20 -14.26 -23.71
N ASP A 126 18.73 -15.46 -23.57
CA ASP A 126 18.24 -16.66 -24.25
C ASP A 126 17.13 -17.29 -23.38
N HIS A 127 15.88 -16.93 -23.69
CA HIS A 127 14.71 -17.35 -22.91
C HIS A 127 14.43 -18.86 -23.01
N GLU A 128 14.78 -19.48 -24.14
CA GLU A 128 14.66 -20.93 -24.33
C GLU A 128 15.68 -21.67 -23.44
N ALA A 129 16.94 -21.21 -23.44
CA ALA A 129 17.98 -21.76 -22.58
C ALA A 129 17.63 -21.59 -21.09
N MET A 130 17.08 -20.44 -20.70
CA MET A 130 16.63 -20.18 -19.32
C MET A 130 15.49 -21.12 -18.91
N THR A 131 14.49 -21.29 -19.77
CA THR A 131 13.36 -22.21 -19.52
C THR A 131 13.85 -23.65 -19.40
N ALA A 132 14.75 -24.07 -20.29
CA ALA A 132 15.36 -25.40 -20.26
C ALA A 132 16.18 -25.64 -18.97
N ALA A 133 17.02 -24.67 -18.58
CA ALA A 133 17.80 -24.75 -17.34
C ALA A 133 16.90 -24.85 -16.11
N ARG A 134 15.79 -24.09 -16.07
CA ARG A 134 14.81 -24.18 -14.99
C ARG A 134 14.17 -25.55 -14.89
N TRP A 135 13.74 -26.13 -16.02
CA TRP A 135 13.15 -27.46 -16.06
C TRP A 135 14.15 -28.56 -15.68
N GLN A 136 15.40 -28.47 -16.15
CA GLN A 136 16.46 -29.40 -15.76
C GLN A 136 16.77 -29.32 -14.26
N GLY A 137 16.72 -28.12 -13.67
CA GLY A 137 16.84 -27.92 -12.22
C GLY A 137 15.62 -28.34 -11.41
N GLY A 138 14.51 -28.76 -12.06
CA GLY A 138 13.26 -29.13 -11.41
C GLY A 138 12.59 -27.99 -10.64
N LEU A 139 12.84 -26.73 -11.05
CA LEU A 139 12.29 -25.55 -10.39
C LEU A 139 10.96 -25.12 -11.02
N SER A 140 9.96 -24.80 -10.20
CA SER A 140 8.80 -24.04 -10.65
C SER A 140 9.18 -22.58 -10.94
N GLN A 141 8.33 -21.83 -11.64
CA GLN A 141 8.57 -20.40 -11.87
C GLN A 141 8.57 -19.63 -10.54
N GLU A 142 7.70 -19.99 -9.59
CA GLU A 142 7.62 -19.39 -8.26
C GLU A 142 8.89 -19.62 -7.46
N GLN A 143 9.44 -20.84 -7.50
CA GLN A 143 10.69 -21.17 -6.83
C GLN A 143 11.87 -20.41 -7.42
N LEU A 144 11.91 -20.25 -8.75
CA LEU A 144 12.94 -19.44 -9.40
C LEU A 144 12.78 -17.95 -9.04
N ALA A 145 11.55 -17.44 -9.04
CA ALA A 145 11.22 -16.07 -8.65
C ALA A 145 11.67 -15.75 -7.22
N GLU A 146 11.37 -16.65 -6.29
CA GLU A 146 11.81 -16.55 -4.90
C GLU A 146 13.33 -16.59 -4.79
N LYS A 147 14.01 -17.57 -5.42
CA LYS A 147 15.48 -17.70 -5.36
C LYS A 147 16.21 -16.50 -5.95
N ALA A 148 15.71 -15.94 -7.06
CA ALA A 148 16.32 -14.79 -7.71
C ALA A 148 15.89 -13.44 -7.07
N ALA A 149 14.99 -13.47 -6.09
CA ALA A 149 14.37 -12.29 -5.47
C ALA A 149 13.75 -11.32 -6.51
N LEU A 150 13.05 -11.87 -7.50
CA LEU A 150 12.33 -11.10 -8.53
C LEU A 150 10.84 -11.45 -8.54
N PRO A 151 9.97 -10.56 -9.06
CA PRO A 151 8.55 -10.85 -9.16
C PRO A 151 8.24 -12.00 -10.12
N LEU A 152 7.28 -12.86 -9.77
CA LEU A 152 6.84 -13.96 -10.63
C LEU A 152 6.41 -13.49 -12.04
N ARG A 153 5.60 -12.42 -12.11
CA ARG A 153 5.17 -11.84 -13.38
C ARG A 153 6.31 -11.29 -14.23
N PHE A 154 7.44 -10.94 -13.62
CA PHE A 154 8.62 -10.55 -14.38
C PHE A 154 9.28 -11.76 -15.03
N PHE A 155 9.31 -12.92 -14.36
CA PHE A 155 9.76 -14.18 -14.96
C PHE A 155 8.88 -14.66 -16.10
N GLU A 156 7.56 -14.44 -16.02
CA GLU A 156 6.65 -14.73 -17.14
C GLU A 156 7.10 -13.99 -18.42
N LEU A 157 7.43 -12.69 -18.32
CA LEU A 157 7.94 -11.89 -19.44
C LEU A 157 9.33 -12.34 -19.93
N LEU A 158 10.17 -12.84 -19.02
CA LEU A 158 11.51 -13.32 -19.38
C LEU A 158 11.41 -14.65 -20.13
N GLU A 159 10.54 -15.57 -19.71
CA GLU A 159 10.36 -16.89 -20.35
C GLU A 159 9.61 -16.81 -21.67
N THR A 160 8.69 -15.86 -21.86
CA THR A 160 8.04 -15.63 -23.17
C THR A 160 8.96 -14.93 -24.18
N GLY A 161 10.08 -14.38 -23.72
CA GLY A 161 10.99 -13.59 -24.55
C GLY A 161 10.53 -12.14 -24.79
N ASP A 162 9.39 -11.74 -24.24
CA ASP A 162 8.81 -10.39 -24.44
C ASP A 162 9.68 -9.28 -23.82
N TRP A 163 10.51 -9.62 -22.82
CA TRP A 163 11.45 -8.67 -22.20
C TRP A 163 12.78 -8.48 -22.97
N GLY A 164 13.27 -9.56 -23.61
CA GLY A 164 14.43 -9.58 -24.50
C GLY A 164 15.83 -9.43 -23.88
N SER A 165 16.05 -8.50 -22.94
CA SER A 165 17.37 -8.27 -22.31
C SER A 165 17.27 -7.81 -20.87
N VAL A 166 18.26 -8.09 -20.05
CA VAL A 166 18.32 -7.71 -18.62
C VAL A 166 19.62 -6.98 -18.29
N THR A 167 19.66 -6.29 -17.15
CA THR A 167 20.92 -5.71 -16.63
C THR A 167 21.87 -6.80 -16.14
N GLY A 168 23.17 -6.52 -16.07
CA GLY A 168 24.17 -7.49 -15.60
C GLY A 168 23.94 -7.97 -14.15
N SER A 169 23.38 -7.13 -13.27
CA SER A 169 23.01 -7.55 -11.92
C SER A 169 21.87 -8.58 -11.93
N THR A 170 20.83 -8.34 -12.73
CA THR A 170 19.68 -9.24 -12.85
C THR A 170 20.09 -10.56 -13.52
N ALA A 171 20.94 -10.50 -14.55
CA ALA A 171 21.49 -11.69 -15.19
C ALA A 171 22.21 -12.61 -14.20
N ARG A 172 23.09 -12.04 -13.37
CA ARG A 172 23.82 -12.79 -12.34
C ARG A 172 22.88 -13.44 -11.33
N SER A 173 21.88 -12.70 -10.84
CA SER A 173 20.89 -13.25 -9.90
C SER A 173 20.10 -14.42 -10.50
N ILE A 174 19.72 -14.35 -11.78
CA ILE A 174 19.02 -15.43 -12.47
C ILE A 174 19.95 -16.65 -12.66
N ALA A 175 21.18 -16.43 -13.14
CA ALA A 175 22.16 -17.50 -13.37
C ALA A 175 22.51 -18.24 -12.05
N GLU A 176 22.73 -17.48 -10.97
CA GLU A 176 22.98 -18.02 -9.64
C GLU A 176 21.78 -18.82 -9.11
N ALA A 177 20.56 -18.32 -9.26
CA ALA A 177 19.35 -19.02 -8.84
C ALA A 177 19.11 -20.34 -9.59
N LEU A 178 19.54 -20.41 -10.86
CA LEU A 178 19.48 -21.60 -11.72
C LEU A 178 20.68 -22.54 -11.55
N GLY A 179 21.77 -22.09 -10.91
CA GLY A 179 23.00 -22.86 -10.77
C GLY A 179 23.73 -23.10 -12.11
N VAL A 180 23.65 -22.15 -13.04
CA VAL A 180 24.31 -22.21 -14.35
C VAL A 180 25.24 -21.01 -14.57
N ALA A 181 26.16 -21.12 -15.52
CA ALA A 181 27.05 -20.01 -15.87
C ALA A 181 26.26 -18.90 -16.60
N GLU A 182 26.62 -17.63 -16.37
CA GLU A 182 25.92 -16.46 -16.93
C GLU A 182 25.91 -16.51 -18.46
N GLU A 183 27.05 -16.83 -19.07
CA GLU A 183 27.24 -16.97 -20.53
C GLU A 183 26.42 -18.10 -21.17
N THR A 184 25.85 -19.01 -20.37
CA THR A 184 24.95 -20.05 -20.87
C THR A 184 23.56 -19.48 -21.19
N LEU A 185 23.15 -18.44 -20.46
CA LEU A 185 21.82 -17.83 -20.58
C LEU A 185 21.85 -16.47 -21.26
N PHE A 186 23.00 -15.81 -21.25
CA PHE A 186 23.11 -14.41 -21.61
C PHE A 186 24.23 -14.17 -22.62
N THR A 187 23.93 -13.34 -23.62
CA THR A 187 24.91 -12.88 -24.60
C THR A 187 25.05 -11.37 -24.54
N HIS A 188 26.27 -10.86 -24.72
CA HIS A 188 26.48 -9.43 -24.81
C HIS A 188 25.75 -8.87 -26.03
N LEU A 189 24.99 -7.78 -25.84
CA LEU A 189 24.46 -7.02 -26.96
C LEU A 189 25.64 -6.45 -27.76
N PRO A 190 25.56 -6.45 -29.11
CA PRO A 190 26.61 -5.89 -29.93
C PRO A 190 26.82 -4.42 -29.54
N GLU A 191 28.07 -4.08 -29.25
CA GLU A 191 28.47 -2.68 -29.10
C GLU A 191 28.25 -2.03 -30.47
N PRO A 192 27.62 -0.84 -30.55
CA PRO A 192 27.47 -0.20 -31.83
C PRO A 192 28.89 0.03 -32.34
N ALA A 193 29.13 -0.25 -33.61
CA ALA A 193 30.42 0.07 -34.22
C ALA A 193 30.72 1.51 -33.83
N GLN A 194 31.76 1.72 -33.01
CA GLN A 194 32.20 3.07 -32.70
C GLN A 194 32.35 3.72 -34.07
N PRO A 195 31.73 4.89 -34.31
CA PRO A 195 31.94 5.57 -35.57
C PRO A 195 33.44 5.61 -35.75
N GLU A 196 33.95 4.86 -36.74
CA GLU A 196 35.37 4.88 -37.09
C GLU A 196 35.69 6.35 -37.14
N ALA A 197 36.64 6.78 -36.30
CA ALA A 197 36.93 8.19 -36.11
C ALA A 197 37.25 8.75 -37.48
N ASP A 198 36.21 9.31 -38.12
CA ASP A 198 36.16 9.56 -39.54
C ASP A 198 37.36 10.44 -39.79
N ASP A 199 38.33 9.90 -40.55
CA ASP A 199 39.69 10.40 -40.72
C ASP A 199 39.59 11.91 -40.81
N THR A 200 39.77 12.58 -39.67
CA THR A 200 39.56 14.02 -39.61
C THR A 200 40.66 14.53 -40.51
N PRO A 201 40.35 15.09 -41.69
CA PRO A 201 41.40 15.46 -42.62
C PRO A 201 42.31 16.38 -41.85
N GLU A 202 43.56 15.95 -41.71
CA GLU A 202 44.60 16.61 -40.92
C GLU A 202 44.52 18.10 -41.26
N ALA A 203 43.95 18.89 -40.35
CA ALA A 203 43.67 20.27 -40.63
C ALA A 203 45.03 20.92 -40.94
N PRO A 204 45.21 21.57 -42.12
CA PRO A 204 46.47 22.20 -42.42
C PRO A 204 46.77 23.18 -41.29
N GLN A 205 47.96 23.06 -40.69
CA GLN A 205 48.43 23.94 -39.62
C GLN A 205 48.30 25.40 -40.08
N ALA A 206 47.20 26.05 -39.71
CA ALA A 206 46.96 27.45 -40.00
C ALA A 206 47.83 28.27 -39.04
N ALA A 207 48.83 28.95 -39.61
CA ALA A 207 49.64 29.94 -38.93
C ALA A 207 48.73 30.98 -38.25
N ILE A 208 49.00 31.24 -36.97
CA ILE A 208 48.32 32.21 -36.13
C ILE A 208 48.52 33.62 -36.71
N PRO A 209 47.46 34.39 -37.04
CA PRO A 209 47.55 35.84 -37.13
C PRO A 209 47.02 36.49 -35.85
N ALA A 210 47.71 37.55 -35.48
CA ALA A 210 47.48 38.35 -34.28
C ALA A 210 46.09 39.01 -34.21
N THR A 211 45.60 39.10 -32.98
CA THR A 211 44.66 40.07 -32.40
C THR A 211 44.01 41.10 -33.33
N SER A 212 42.68 41.14 -33.33
CA SER A 212 41.94 42.41 -33.48
C SER A 212 40.77 42.48 -32.49
N GLN A 213 40.76 43.57 -31.72
CA GLN A 213 39.71 43.93 -30.76
C GLN A 213 38.41 44.28 -31.50
N GLY A 214 37.34 43.54 -31.20
CA GLY A 214 35.99 43.80 -31.72
C GLY A 214 35.00 44.16 -30.61
N LYS A 215 34.81 45.47 -30.43
CA LYS A 215 33.63 46.20 -29.89
C LYS A 215 32.47 45.35 -29.30
N ARG A 216 32.32 45.40 -27.98
CA ARG A 216 31.10 44.98 -27.26
C ARG A 216 30.00 46.03 -27.46
N ASN A 217 28.95 45.67 -28.19
CA ASN A 217 27.70 46.43 -28.21
C ASN A 217 26.85 46.03 -26.99
N THR A 218 26.71 46.97 -26.06
CA THR A 218 25.74 46.96 -24.97
C THR A 218 24.35 47.31 -25.50
N LEU A 219 23.37 46.43 -25.30
CA LEU A 219 21.94 46.72 -25.51
C LEU A 219 21.26 46.91 -24.14
N PRO A 220 20.38 47.92 -24.00
CA PRO A 220 19.81 48.30 -22.72
C PRO A 220 18.63 47.38 -22.31
N MET A 221 18.70 46.84 -21.10
CA MET A 221 17.58 46.20 -20.42
C MET A 221 16.47 47.21 -20.16
N LYS A 222 15.37 47.11 -20.91
CA LYS A 222 14.13 47.84 -20.63
C LYS A 222 13.27 47.00 -19.70
N LYS A 223 13.17 47.45 -18.44
CA LYS A 223 12.29 46.92 -17.40
C LYS A 223 10.84 46.94 -17.90
N TRP A 224 10.18 45.79 -17.88
CA TRP A 224 8.72 45.71 -17.87
C TRP A 224 8.28 45.12 -16.54
N LEU A 225 7.93 46.04 -15.64
CA LEU A 225 7.15 45.76 -14.44
C LEU A 225 5.69 45.79 -14.88
N GLN A 226 4.99 44.65 -14.83
CA GLN A 226 3.53 44.66 -14.76
C GLN A 226 3.08 43.75 -13.62
N THR A 227 2.72 44.45 -12.55
CA THR A 227 1.66 44.17 -11.60
C THR A 227 0.51 43.32 -12.17
N SER A 228 0.16 42.25 -11.47
CA SER A 228 -1.22 41.78 -11.38
C SER A 228 -1.50 41.40 -9.94
N VAL A 229 -2.08 42.38 -9.25
CA VAL A 229 -2.87 42.24 -8.04
C VAL A 229 -4.23 41.67 -8.48
N ALA A 230 -4.61 40.51 -7.94
CA ALA A 230 -5.99 40.08 -7.61
C ALA A 230 -6.05 38.55 -7.54
N GLY A 231 -6.25 37.99 -6.35
CA GLY A 231 -6.53 36.56 -6.20
C GLY A 231 -5.99 35.86 -4.95
N VAL A 232 -5.75 36.56 -3.84
CA VAL A 232 -5.46 35.94 -2.53
C VAL A 232 -6.32 36.60 -1.46
N LEU A 233 -7.62 36.31 -1.50
CA LEU A 233 -8.55 36.55 -0.39
C LEU A 233 -9.63 35.48 -0.48
N LEU A 234 -9.33 34.24 -0.05
CA LEU A 234 -10.33 33.20 0.28
C LEU A 234 -9.73 31.93 0.92
N TRP A 235 -8.70 32.07 1.78
CA TRP A 235 -8.12 30.89 2.47
C TRP A 235 -7.56 31.12 3.89
N GLY A 236 -7.82 32.28 4.50
CA GLY A 236 -7.21 32.69 5.77
C GLY A 236 -8.14 32.86 6.96
N GLY A 237 -9.35 32.30 6.95
CA GLY A 237 -10.41 32.66 7.91
C GLY A 237 -11.24 31.52 8.48
N TYR A 238 -10.69 30.31 8.63
CA TYR A 238 -11.49 29.16 9.11
C TYR A 238 -10.78 28.20 10.11
N GLN A 239 -9.68 28.61 10.74
CA GLN A 239 -8.95 27.75 11.70
C GLN A 239 -8.90 28.31 13.14
N PHE A 240 -9.78 29.26 13.49
CA PHE A 240 -9.70 29.87 14.82
C PHE A 240 -11.04 30.35 15.38
N TYR A 241 -12.12 29.57 15.29
CA TYR A 241 -13.35 29.85 16.07
C TYR A 241 -14.29 28.63 16.12
N ALA A 242 -14.00 27.66 17.00
CA ALA A 242 -14.99 26.79 17.64
C ALA A 242 -14.29 26.12 18.84
N SER A 243 -14.24 26.80 19.98
CA SER A 243 -15.20 26.61 21.09
C SER A 243 -14.66 25.69 22.18
N SER A 244 -13.70 26.23 22.91
CA SER A 244 -13.59 26.05 24.35
C SER A 244 -14.92 26.44 25.03
N ARG A 245 -15.70 25.45 25.48
CA ARG A 245 -16.70 25.60 26.55
C ARG A 245 -16.77 24.33 27.38
N GLN A 246 -16.03 24.31 28.48
CA GLN A 246 -16.35 23.49 29.64
C GLN A 246 -17.63 24.05 30.29
N PRO A 247 -18.65 23.24 30.56
CA PRO A 247 -19.58 23.52 31.63
C PRO A 247 -19.00 23.02 32.95
N ALA A 248 -18.90 23.93 33.92
CA ALA A 248 -18.72 23.61 35.32
C ALA A 248 -19.90 22.73 35.80
N ALA A 249 -19.62 21.53 36.29
CA ALA A 249 -20.57 20.73 37.03
C ALA A 249 -20.57 21.19 38.49
N SER A 250 -21.69 21.79 38.91
CA SER A 250 -22.03 22.07 40.29
C SER A 250 -22.35 20.76 41.05
N ASN A 251 -21.67 20.56 42.17
CA ASN A 251 -22.10 19.65 43.24
C ASN A 251 -23.53 19.98 43.72
N PRO A 252 -24.31 18.95 44.05
CA PRO A 252 -24.97 18.96 45.35
C PRO A 252 -24.58 17.76 46.22
N GLN A 253 -24.46 18.11 47.49
CA GLN A 253 -24.06 17.37 48.66
C GLN A 253 -25.18 16.44 49.15
N ALA A 254 -24.76 15.29 49.68
CA ALA A 254 -25.34 14.51 50.78
C ALA A 254 -26.86 14.17 50.81
N GLY A 255 -27.12 12.86 50.79
CA GLY A 255 -28.34 12.24 51.28
C GLY A 255 -28.08 10.78 51.67
N THR A 256 -27.57 10.56 52.89
CA THR A 256 -27.55 9.26 53.58
C THR A 256 -28.97 8.79 53.85
N ALA A 257 -29.35 7.62 53.35
CA ALA A 257 -30.46 6.84 53.89
C ALA A 257 -30.13 5.35 53.83
N GLN A 258 -30.00 4.81 55.05
CA GLN A 258 -29.76 3.45 55.45
C GLN A 258 -31.10 2.69 55.35
N GLN A 259 -31.15 1.55 54.65
CA GLN A 259 -32.31 0.65 54.79
C GLN A 259 -31.91 -0.82 54.73
N THR A 260 -32.57 -1.54 55.63
CA THR A 260 -32.22 -2.77 56.31
C THR A 260 -32.58 -4.01 55.50
N ALA A 261 -31.79 -5.08 55.67
CA ALA A 261 -32.21 -6.44 55.36
C ALA A 261 -33.40 -6.88 56.24
N PRO A 262 -34.20 -7.85 55.78
CA PRO A 262 -34.00 -9.21 56.29
C PRO A 262 -34.20 -10.32 55.25
N ALA A 263 -33.55 -11.46 55.50
CA ALA A 263 -33.92 -12.79 55.01
C ALA A 263 -34.49 -13.60 56.21
N PRO A 264 -34.91 -14.89 56.10
CA PRO A 264 -35.10 -15.75 54.92
C PRO A 264 -36.47 -16.50 54.92
N ASP A 265 -36.88 -17.14 53.82
CA ASP A 265 -37.48 -18.49 53.90
C ASP A 265 -37.51 -19.25 52.55
N SER A 266 -37.56 -20.58 52.69
CA SER A 266 -37.36 -21.72 51.79
C SER A 266 -38.12 -21.83 50.44
N GLY A 267 -37.52 -22.60 49.51
CA GLY A 267 -37.98 -22.96 48.13
C GLY A 267 -39.15 -23.96 48.06
N PRO A 268 -39.30 -24.85 47.03
CA PRO A 268 -38.37 -25.22 45.93
C PRO A 268 -39.00 -25.21 44.50
N GLU A 269 -38.19 -25.13 43.43
CA GLU A 269 -38.43 -25.91 42.20
C GLU A 269 -37.24 -25.84 41.23
N SER A 270 -36.48 -26.93 41.17
CA SER A 270 -35.40 -27.14 40.20
C SER A 270 -35.97 -27.67 38.89
N GLY A 271 -36.45 -26.74 38.04
CA GLY A 271 -36.64 -26.98 36.61
C GLY A 271 -35.33 -26.85 35.84
N PRO A 272 -35.11 -27.60 34.74
CA PRO A 272 -33.89 -27.50 33.96
C PRO A 272 -33.77 -26.11 33.32
N ARG A 273 -32.78 -25.33 33.77
CA ARG A 273 -32.34 -24.05 33.16
C ARG A 273 -32.00 -24.28 31.68
N ARG A 274 -32.96 -24.05 30.79
CA ARG A 274 -32.72 -23.77 29.38
C ARG A 274 -33.02 -22.31 29.12
N ASN A 275 -32.10 -21.66 28.39
CA ASN A 275 -32.21 -20.33 27.75
C ASN A 275 -31.71 -19.10 28.53
N ALA A 276 -30.43 -19.10 28.93
CA ALA A 276 -29.68 -17.87 29.21
C ALA A 276 -28.59 -17.56 28.15
N ALA A 277 -28.61 -18.25 27.00
CA ALA A 277 -27.52 -18.24 26.01
C ALA A 277 -27.51 -17.03 25.06
N SER A 278 -28.53 -16.16 25.06
CA SER A 278 -28.65 -15.10 24.05
C SER A 278 -27.87 -13.82 24.39
N GLY A 279 -27.55 -13.57 25.66
CA GLY A 279 -26.81 -12.38 26.08
C GLY A 279 -25.30 -12.51 25.88
N SER A 280 -24.74 -13.71 26.06
CA SER A 280 -23.28 -13.88 26.05
C SER A 280 -22.65 -13.73 24.66
N ALA A 281 -23.39 -14.08 23.60
CA ALA A 281 -22.90 -13.97 22.23
C ALA A 281 -22.69 -12.52 21.78
N LEU A 282 -23.32 -11.55 22.47
CA LEU A 282 -23.31 -10.16 22.04
C LEU A 282 -22.06 -9.40 22.44
N LEU A 283 -21.29 -9.77 23.48
CA LEU A 283 -20.06 -9.02 23.84
C LEU A 283 -18.80 -9.58 23.18
N THR A 284 -18.79 -10.89 22.88
CA THR A 284 -17.65 -11.60 22.30
C THR A 284 -17.15 -10.95 21.01
N GLY A 285 -15.84 -10.78 20.89
CA GLY A 285 -15.17 -10.18 19.73
C GLY A 285 -13.91 -9.39 20.09
N CYS A 286 -13.29 -8.81 19.07
CA CYS A 286 -12.16 -7.90 19.24
C CYS A 286 -12.67 -6.47 19.41
N TRP A 287 -11.99 -5.66 20.24
CA TRP A 287 -12.37 -4.30 20.58
C TRP A 287 -11.15 -3.38 20.61
N ASN A 288 -11.30 -2.18 20.05
CA ASN A 288 -10.37 -1.08 20.21
C ASN A 288 -10.85 -0.16 21.33
N TRP A 289 -10.12 -0.09 22.42
CA TRP A 289 -10.42 0.81 23.52
C TRP A 289 -9.99 2.25 23.21
N SER A 290 -10.61 3.22 23.89
CA SER A 290 -10.34 4.65 23.72
C SER A 290 -8.91 5.05 24.07
N ASN A 291 -8.21 4.26 24.88
CA ASN A 291 -6.79 4.41 25.19
C ASN A 291 -5.85 3.73 24.17
N GLY A 292 -6.38 3.20 23.07
CA GLY A 292 -5.62 2.50 22.04
C GLY A 292 -5.38 1.02 22.32
N ALA A 293 -5.80 0.49 23.48
CA ALA A 293 -5.63 -0.92 23.80
C ALA A 293 -6.51 -1.82 22.92
N HIS A 294 -5.97 -2.98 22.55
CA HIS A 294 -6.70 -4.03 21.84
C HIS A 294 -7.19 -5.08 22.84
N ILE A 295 -8.50 -5.21 22.98
CA ILE A 295 -9.13 -6.17 23.88
C ILE A 295 -9.80 -7.29 23.08
N VAL A 296 -9.51 -8.54 23.46
CA VAL A 296 -10.23 -9.72 22.95
C VAL A 296 -11.15 -10.24 24.04
N ILE A 297 -12.44 -10.32 23.75
CA ILE A 297 -13.46 -10.85 24.65
C ILE A 297 -13.95 -12.18 24.07
N ASP A 298 -13.77 -13.29 24.78
CA ASP A 298 -14.21 -14.62 24.34
C ASP A 298 -15.59 -14.98 24.90
N ALA A 299 -16.14 -16.12 24.46
CA ALA A 299 -17.47 -16.60 24.88
C ALA A 299 -17.44 -17.25 26.28
N GLU A 300 -16.25 -17.65 26.73
CA GLU A 300 -15.98 -18.33 28.00
C GLU A 300 -15.95 -17.37 29.19
N GLY A 301 -16.12 -16.06 28.96
CA GLY A 301 -16.14 -15.07 30.04
C GLY A 301 -14.79 -14.42 30.31
N ILE A 302 -13.80 -14.55 29.41
CA ILE A 302 -12.46 -13.96 29.57
C ILE A 302 -12.30 -12.75 28.63
N ALA A 303 -11.71 -11.68 29.16
CA ALA A 303 -11.26 -10.51 28.41
C ALA A 303 -9.73 -10.44 28.47
N ARG A 304 -9.06 -10.19 27.35
CA ARG A 304 -7.59 -10.17 27.26
C ARG A 304 -7.11 -8.83 26.70
N ASN A 305 -6.13 -8.23 27.36
CA ASN A 305 -5.41 -7.02 26.96
C ASN A 305 -3.90 -7.34 26.93
N GLY A 306 -3.40 -7.90 25.82
CA GLY A 306 -2.03 -8.40 25.76
C GLY A 306 -1.73 -9.41 26.88
N PRO A 307 -0.75 -9.15 27.78
CA PRO A 307 -0.43 -10.05 28.89
C PRO A 307 -1.43 -10.01 30.05
N PHE A 308 -2.36 -9.04 30.07
CA PHE A 308 -3.35 -8.90 31.13
C PHE A 308 -4.65 -9.61 30.77
N SER A 309 -5.23 -10.34 31.72
CA SER A 309 -6.54 -10.97 31.57
C SER A 309 -7.51 -10.49 32.65
N GLY A 310 -8.76 -10.33 32.27
CA GLY A 310 -9.90 -10.10 33.15
C GLY A 310 -11.01 -11.10 32.89
N THR A 311 -12.03 -11.08 33.73
CA THR A 311 -13.26 -11.85 33.53
C THR A 311 -14.42 -10.92 33.25
N TRP A 312 -15.32 -11.26 32.34
CA TRP A 312 -16.51 -10.47 32.06
C TRP A 312 -17.80 -11.20 32.41
N LYS A 313 -18.85 -10.44 32.69
CA LYS A 313 -20.22 -10.94 32.91
C LYS A 313 -21.24 -9.90 32.49
N THR A 314 -22.46 -10.34 32.19
CA THR A 314 -23.61 -9.43 32.06
C THR A 314 -23.97 -8.85 33.44
N ALA A 315 -24.00 -7.54 33.55
CA ALA A 315 -24.38 -6.82 34.77
C ALA A 315 -25.90 -6.86 35.00
N ASP A 316 -26.68 -6.98 33.92
CA ASP A 316 -28.12 -7.12 33.95
C ASP A 316 -28.60 -8.28 33.07
N GLY A 317 -29.77 -8.83 33.38
CA GLY A 317 -30.38 -9.89 32.56
C GLY A 317 -30.78 -9.44 31.14
N THR A 318 -30.53 -8.18 30.77
CA THR A 318 -30.88 -7.61 29.46
C THR A 318 -29.82 -7.86 28.40
N GLY A 319 -28.60 -8.23 28.79
CA GLY A 319 -27.49 -8.44 27.84
C GLY A 319 -27.02 -7.15 27.18
N LYS A 320 -27.24 -5.99 27.80
CA LYS A 320 -26.72 -4.70 27.32
C LYS A 320 -25.72 -4.09 28.27
N ASN A 321 -25.81 -4.38 29.56
CA ASN A 321 -24.85 -3.92 30.54
C ASN A 321 -23.91 -5.05 30.91
N TYR A 322 -22.63 -4.73 30.94
CA TYR A 322 -21.54 -5.67 31.15
C TYR A 322 -20.58 -5.16 32.21
N THR A 323 -19.97 -6.10 32.92
CA THR A 323 -18.89 -5.81 33.85
C THR A 323 -17.66 -6.57 33.40
N ILE A 324 -16.53 -5.89 33.23
CA ILE A 324 -15.22 -6.52 33.02
C ILE A 324 -14.37 -6.28 34.27
N THR A 325 -13.95 -7.35 34.93
CA THR A 325 -13.12 -7.33 36.12
C THR A 325 -11.68 -7.66 35.74
N TRP A 326 -10.82 -6.65 35.79
CA TRP A 326 -9.37 -6.78 35.64
C TRP A 326 -8.70 -6.92 37.01
N PRO A 327 -7.39 -7.24 37.09
CA PRO A 327 -6.70 -7.38 38.37
C PRO A 327 -6.77 -6.15 39.29
N SER A 328 -6.84 -4.93 38.71
CA SER A 328 -6.75 -3.67 39.48
C SER A 328 -7.96 -2.75 39.36
N PHE A 329 -8.94 -3.06 38.49
CA PHE A 329 -10.11 -2.22 38.28
C PHE A 329 -11.27 -3.01 37.65
N ILE A 330 -12.47 -2.43 37.73
CA ILE A 330 -13.69 -2.99 37.19
C ILE A 330 -14.34 -1.97 36.26
N ASP A 331 -14.59 -2.37 35.02
CA ASP A 331 -15.30 -1.55 34.04
C ASP A 331 -16.77 -1.95 34.00
N THR A 332 -17.65 -0.96 34.03
CA THR A 332 -19.08 -1.13 33.80
C THR A 332 -19.42 -0.50 32.46
N LEU A 333 -19.84 -1.31 31.50
CA LEU A 333 -19.98 -0.94 30.10
C LEU A 333 -21.39 -1.21 29.61
N THR A 334 -21.92 -0.31 28.80
CA THR A 334 -23.15 -0.49 28.05
C THR A 334 -22.83 -0.68 26.58
N LEU A 335 -23.36 -1.75 25.98
CA LEU A 335 -23.28 -2.02 24.55
C LEU A 335 -24.33 -1.22 23.81
N SER A 336 -23.93 -0.54 22.73
CA SER A 336 -24.85 0.18 21.85
C SER A 336 -25.85 -0.77 21.18
N ALA A 337 -27.01 -0.24 20.77
CA ALA A 337 -28.08 -1.05 20.19
C ALA A 337 -27.67 -1.80 18.90
N ASP A 338 -26.73 -1.25 18.14
CA ASP A 338 -26.13 -1.84 16.94
C ASP A 338 -24.96 -2.80 17.25
N GLY A 339 -24.60 -2.96 18.52
CA GLY A 339 -23.50 -3.81 18.98
C GLY A 339 -22.11 -3.30 18.64
N SER A 340 -21.95 -2.10 18.05
CA SER A 340 -20.68 -1.63 17.50
C SER A 340 -19.77 -0.89 18.49
N THR A 341 -20.33 -0.37 19.59
CA THR A 341 -19.60 0.43 20.58
C THR A 341 -19.92 0.02 22.01
N LEU A 342 -18.94 0.15 22.89
CA LEU A 342 -19.08 0.10 24.34
C LEU A 342 -18.83 1.48 24.91
N SER A 343 -19.62 1.87 25.90
CA SER A 343 -19.43 3.11 26.66
C SER A 343 -19.74 2.88 28.14
N GLY A 344 -18.97 3.49 29.04
CA GLY A 344 -19.22 3.38 30.46
C GLY A 344 -18.13 4.01 31.31
N THR A 345 -17.93 3.50 32.51
CA THR A 345 -16.93 3.98 33.47
C THR A 345 -16.29 2.83 34.23
N ASN A 346 -15.06 3.03 34.68
CA ASN A 346 -14.45 2.13 35.65
C ASN A 346 -14.86 2.49 37.10
N ASN A 347 -14.51 1.63 38.05
CA ASN A 347 -14.78 1.83 39.48
C ASN A 347 -14.09 3.07 40.10
N PHE A 348 -13.22 3.76 39.37
CA PHE A 348 -12.62 5.04 39.75
C PHE A 348 -13.33 6.25 39.10
N GLY A 349 -14.42 6.04 38.36
CA GLY A 349 -15.16 7.09 37.67
C GLY A 349 -14.50 7.58 36.37
N ILE A 350 -13.45 6.91 35.89
CA ILE A 350 -12.78 7.25 34.62
C ILE A 350 -13.66 6.72 33.47
N PRO A 351 -13.99 7.54 32.45
CA PRO A 351 -14.78 7.09 31.32
C PRO A 351 -14.01 6.08 30.47
N VAL A 352 -14.73 5.04 30.04
CA VAL A 352 -14.22 3.98 29.17
C VAL A 352 -15.12 3.88 27.95
N SER A 353 -14.50 3.80 26.76
CA SER A 353 -15.24 3.46 25.55
C SER A 353 -14.42 2.55 24.66
N ALA A 354 -15.10 1.77 23.82
CA ALA A 354 -14.46 0.91 22.85
C ALA A 354 -15.29 0.81 21.57
N THR A 355 -14.62 0.58 20.45
CA THR A 355 -15.24 0.28 19.15
C THR A 355 -14.92 -1.15 18.77
N ARG A 356 -15.94 -1.91 18.38
CA ARG A 356 -15.79 -3.30 17.97
C ARG A 356 -15.00 -3.40 16.68
N LYS A 357 -14.00 -4.29 16.66
CA LYS A 357 -13.23 -4.72 15.49
C LYS A 357 -13.82 -5.99 14.86
N SER A 358 -14.25 -6.96 15.67
CA SER A 358 -14.81 -8.24 15.19
C SER A 358 -15.98 -8.75 16.03
N GLY A 359 -16.61 -9.83 15.56
CA GLY A 359 -17.71 -10.52 16.24
C GLY A 359 -19.02 -10.46 15.44
N ASN A 360 -20.03 -11.18 15.93
CA ASN A 360 -21.32 -11.38 15.26
C ASN A 360 -22.18 -10.10 15.31
N VAL A 361 -21.77 -9.09 14.54
CA VAL A 361 -22.56 -7.88 14.32
C VAL A 361 -23.56 -8.19 13.22
N PRO A 362 -24.86 -7.94 13.41
CA PRO A 362 -25.85 -8.06 12.35
C PRO A 362 -25.40 -7.24 11.12
N GLY A 363 -25.28 -7.90 9.97
CA GLY A 363 -24.86 -7.25 8.73
C GLY A 363 -23.35 -7.29 8.47
N VAL A 364 -22.90 -6.38 7.59
CA VAL A 364 -21.54 -6.40 7.01
C VAL A 364 -20.52 -5.57 7.78
N THR A 365 -20.93 -4.80 8.79
CA THR A 365 -20.01 -3.97 9.60
C THR A 365 -19.01 -4.85 10.36
N GLY A 366 -17.73 -4.47 10.34
CA GLY A 366 -16.63 -5.18 10.99
C GLY A 366 -15.37 -5.26 10.11
N SER A 367 -14.36 -5.96 10.62
CA SER A 367 -13.15 -6.31 9.87
C SER A 367 -13.27 -7.70 9.24
N TRP A 368 -12.87 -7.79 7.98
CA TRP A 368 -13.01 -8.98 7.13
C TRP A 368 -11.69 -9.30 6.46
N LEU A 369 -11.21 -10.52 6.63
CA LEU A 369 -10.04 -11.03 5.93
C LEU A 369 -10.48 -11.62 4.59
N TRP A 370 -10.11 -10.97 3.50
CA TRP A 370 -10.40 -11.43 2.15
C TRP A 370 -9.50 -12.62 1.80
N ASN A 371 -9.95 -13.49 0.88
CA ASN A 371 -9.13 -14.61 0.39
C ASN A 371 -7.82 -14.18 -0.29
N THR A 372 -7.66 -12.90 -0.61
CA THR A 372 -6.42 -12.28 -1.07
C THR A 372 -5.44 -11.95 0.06
N GLY A 373 -5.81 -12.14 1.32
CA GLY A 373 -5.04 -11.77 2.50
C GLY A 373 -5.20 -10.31 2.94
N ILE A 374 -6.00 -9.51 2.24
CA ILE A 374 -6.25 -8.11 2.60
C ILE A 374 -7.36 -8.03 3.66
N THR A 375 -7.12 -7.30 4.74
CA THR A 375 -8.17 -6.96 5.71
C THR A 375 -8.94 -5.72 5.26
N VAL A 376 -10.27 -5.87 5.19
CA VAL A 376 -11.21 -4.81 4.83
C VAL A 376 -12.06 -4.47 6.04
N THR A 377 -12.10 -3.19 6.40
CA THR A 377 -12.90 -2.65 7.50
C THR A 377 -14.13 -1.95 6.93
N ILE A 378 -15.31 -2.41 7.33
CA ILE A 378 -16.60 -1.84 6.97
C ILE A 378 -17.18 -1.18 8.21
N ARG A 379 -17.49 0.10 8.15
CA ARG A 379 -17.98 0.90 9.29
C ARG A 379 -19.48 1.14 9.20
N SER A 380 -20.11 1.49 10.32
CA SER A 380 -21.55 1.80 10.37
C SER A 380 -21.92 3.14 9.72
N ASP A 381 -20.95 4.03 9.50
CA ASP A 381 -21.12 5.33 8.82
C ASP A 381 -21.15 5.21 7.28
N ALA A 382 -21.46 4.03 6.76
CA ALA A 382 -21.43 3.69 5.34
C ALA A 382 -20.04 3.76 4.68
N SER A 383 -18.92 3.87 5.43
CA SER A 383 -17.57 3.82 4.85
C SER A 383 -16.95 2.42 4.83
N ILE A 384 -16.12 2.15 3.83
CA ILE A 384 -15.33 0.92 3.70
C ILE A 384 -13.87 1.26 3.36
N ASN A 385 -12.92 0.55 3.98
CA ASN A 385 -11.48 0.72 3.74
C ASN A 385 -10.77 -0.63 3.70
N GLY A 386 -9.90 -0.86 2.72
CA GLY A 386 -9.14 -2.11 2.59
C GLY A 386 -7.93 -1.96 1.69
N GLY A 387 -6.73 -2.21 2.23
CA GLY A 387 -5.48 -1.95 1.50
C GLY A 387 -5.39 -0.50 1.01
N ALA A 388 -5.16 -0.32 -0.29
CA ALA A 388 -5.11 1.00 -0.95
C ALA A 388 -6.50 1.54 -1.35
N PHE A 389 -7.58 0.81 -1.08
CA PHE A 389 -8.92 1.15 -1.53
C PHE A 389 -9.76 1.70 -0.38
N SER A 390 -10.53 2.73 -0.68
CA SER A 390 -11.57 3.28 0.18
C SER A 390 -12.82 3.55 -0.64
N GLY A 391 -13.97 3.55 0.02
CA GLY A 391 -15.26 3.74 -0.64
C GLY A 391 -16.41 3.83 0.34
N THR A 392 -17.61 3.60 -0.18
CA THR A 392 -18.84 3.55 0.59
C THR A 392 -19.55 2.22 0.42
N TRP A 393 -20.53 1.95 1.28
CA TRP A 393 -21.44 0.83 1.09
C TRP A 393 -22.89 1.25 1.29
N SER A 394 -23.80 0.54 0.63
CA SER A 394 -25.24 0.64 0.83
C SER A 394 -25.86 -0.75 0.93
N SER A 395 -27.06 -0.84 1.50
CA SER A 395 -27.82 -2.10 1.56
C SER A 395 -29.17 -1.94 0.87
N ALA A 396 -29.51 -2.87 -0.01
CA ALA A 396 -30.81 -2.96 -0.66
C ALA A 396 -31.22 -4.43 -0.85
N ASN A 397 -32.44 -4.80 -0.45
CA ASN A 397 -33.00 -6.14 -0.66
C ASN A 397 -32.12 -7.30 -0.14
N ASN A 398 -31.60 -7.19 1.09
CA ASN A 398 -30.65 -8.16 1.70
C ASN A 398 -29.36 -8.38 0.92
N LYS A 399 -29.00 -7.45 0.03
CA LYS A 399 -27.69 -7.37 -0.61
C LYS A 399 -27.01 -6.09 -0.18
N TRP A 400 -25.70 -6.14 -0.09
CA TRP A 400 -24.89 -4.94 0.14
C TRP A 400 -24.14 -4.62 -1.14
N ILE A 401 -24.04 -3.34 -1.46
CA ILE A 401 -23.30 -2.83 -2.61
C ILE A 401 -22.13 -2.03 -2.06
N PHE A 402 -20.92 -2.43 -2.39
CA PHE A 402 -19.71 -1.67 -2.05
C PHE A 402 -19.28 -0.87 -3.26
N GLU A 403 -19.16 0.43 -3.09
CA GLU A 403 -18.71 1.39 -4.10
C GLU A 403 -17.34 1.94 -3.66
N TRP A 404 -16.30 1.32 -4.18
CA TRP A 404 -14.93 1.83 -4.15
C TRP A 404 -14.50 2.01 -5.62
N PRO A 405 -13.23 1.99 -6.08
CA PRO A 405 -12.95 2.08 -7.52
C PRO A 405 -13.64 0.99 -8.39
N LEU A 406 -14.27 0.01 -7.74
CA LEU A 406 -15.11 -1.05 -8.29
C LEU A 406 -16.52 -1.00 -7.68
N VAL A 407 -17.47 -1.75 -8.25
CA VAL A 407 -18.79 -1.97 -7.63
C VAL A 407 -18.95 -3.44 -7.33
N ASP A 408 -18.96 -3.79 -6.04
CA ASP A 408 -19.08 -5.17 -5.60
C ASP A 408 -20.48 -5.43 -5.04
N THR A 409 -21.12 -6.52 -5.49
CA THR A 409 -22.34 -7.03 -4.86
C THR A 409 -21.96 -8.07 -3.82
N ILE A 410 -22.33 -7.81 -2.57
CA ILE A 410 -21.96 -8.59 -1.40
C ILE A 410 -23.18 -9.36 -0.89
N SER A 411 -22.93 -10.59 -0.43
CA SER A 411 -23.89 -11.43 0.29
C SER A 411 -23.23 -11.98 1.55
N LEU A 412 -23.82 -11.67 2.70
CA LEU A 412 -23.46 -12.19 4.02
C LEU A 412 -24.09 -13.58 4.20
N ALA A 413 -23.27 -14.55 4.61
CA ALA A 413 -23.74 -15.87 4.98
C ALA A 413 -24.61 -15.82 6.25
N ALA A 414 -25.49 -16.79 6.41
CA ALA A 414 -26.45 -16.84 7.52
C ALA A 414 -25.77 -16.93 8.90
N ASP A 415 -24.53 -17.41 8.96
CA ASP A 415 -23.71 -17.46 10.17
C ASP A 415 -23.20 -16.08 10.63
N GLY A 416 -23.23 -15.08 9.74
CA GLY A 416 -22.67 -13.75 10.00
C GLY A 416 -21.15 -13.67 9.89
N ASP A 417 -20.47 -14.77 9.54
CA ASP A 417 -19.01 -14.93 9.63
C ASP A 417 -18.33 -15.04 8.26
N SER A 418 -19.09 -15.17 7.18
CA SER A 418 -18.55 -15.18 5.82
C SER A 418 -19.25 -14.19 4.90
N LEU A 419 -18.48 -13.46 4.09
CA LEU A 419 -18.98 -12.71 2.93
C LEU A 419 -18.64 -13.45 1.65
N SER A 420 -19.55 -13.38 0.69
CA SER A 420 -19.24 -13.61 -0.72
C SER A 420 -19.47 -12.31 -1.47
N TRP A 421 -18.63 -12.02 -2.46
CA TRP A 421 -18.85 -10.89 -3.36
C TRP A 421 -18.68 -11.29 -4.82
N ARG A 422 -19.25 -10.46 -5.70
CA ARG A 422 -19.06 -10.52 -7.14
C ARG A 422 -18.94 -9.12 -7.71
N ASN A 423 -18.02 -8.95 -8.65
CA ASN A 423 -17.88 -7.76 -9.49
C ASN A 423 -17.54 -8.15 -10.94
N GLN A 424 -17.16 -7.18 -11.76
CA GLN A 424 -16.82 -7.41 -13.17
C GLN A 424 -15.56 -8.27 -13.39
N PHE A 425 -14.75 -8.50 -12.34
CA PHE A 425 -13.52 -9.29 -12.39
C PHE A 425 -13.68 -10.70 -11.83
N GLY A 426 -14.85 -11.05 -11.28
CA GLY A 426 -15.13 -12.39 -10.78
C GLY A 426 -15.85 -12.38 -9.43
N ALA A 427 -15.74 -13.50 -8.73
CA ALA A 427 -16.30 -13.69 -7.39
C ALA A 427 -15.23 -14.15 -6.43
N ALA A 428 -15.36 -13.75 -5.16
CA ALA A 428 -14.48 -14.21 -4.10
C ALA A 428 -15.17 -14.14 -2.73
N THR A 429 -14.46 -14.57 -1.69
CA THR A 429 -15.00 -14.76 -0.34
C THR A 429 -14.10 -14.15 0.73
N ALA A 430 -14.69 -13.67 1.80
CA ALA A 430 -13.99 -13.16 2.98
C ALA A 430 -14.55 -13.84 4.20
N LYS A 431 -13.70 -14.03 5.20
CA LYS A 431 -14.11 -14.44 6.53
C LYS A 431 -14.01 -13.26 7.45
N ARG A 432 -14.94 -13.14 8.38
CA ARG A 432 -14.83 -12.15 9.44
C ARG A 432 -13.51 -12.41 10.15
N ASP A 433 -12.73 -11.36 10.40
CA ASP A 433 -11.44 -11.49 11.07
C ASP A 433 -11.68 -11.82 12.55
N ALA A 434 -11.93 -13.10 12.81
CA ALA A 434 -12.14 -13.65 14.14
C ALA A 434 -10.83 -13.77 14.92
N GLY A 435 -9.69 -13.69 14.23
CA GLY A 435 -8.37 -13.94 14.82
C GLY A 435 -7.88 -12.85 15.75
N CYS A 436 -8.48 -11.65 15.71
CA CYS A 436 -7.95 -10.47 16.39
C CYS A 436 -6.44 -10.28 16.14
N THR A 437 -5.92 -10.78 15.01
CA THR A 437 -4.50 -10.67 14.71
C THR A 437 -4.22 -9.20 14.45
N ASP A 438 -3.32 -8.62 15.25
CA ASP A 438 -2.90 -7.23 15.09
C ASP A 438 -2.50 -7.01 13.61
N GLY A 439 -3.23 -6.12 12.94
CA GLY A 439 -2.99 -5.74 11.55
C GLY A 439 -1.80 -4.82 11.40
#